data_AF-A0A6I3L8R0-F1
#
_entry.id   AF-A0A6I3L8R0-F1
#
_cell.length_a   1.000
_cell.length_b   1.000
_cell.length_c   1.000
_cell.angle_alpha   90.00
_cell.angle_beta   90.00
_cell.angle_gamma   90.00
#
_symmetry.space_group_name_H-M   'P 1'
#
loop_
_entity.id
_entity.type
_entity.pdbx_description
1 polymer ?
#
loop_
_entity_poly.entity_id
_entity_poly.type
_entity_poly.pdbx_seq_one_letter_code
_entity_poly.pdbx_strand_id
1 'polypeptide(L)'
;MRFIGWGKTMNQATTTAGIATLALLLGSQIASAFPTGSGADPAPAQNTVAIGDYCSSTYAPEQTVAQTADGQTVYCVQVKRTDAHVWWPVDEKLPVDPHFAVMPGDDCLGEGEQWIDQQGRPIHCNKTQNGRLAGNLVWQLRH
;
A
#
# COMPACT_ATOMS: atom_id res chain seq x y z
N MET A 1 -45.01 1.76 47.78
CA MET A 1 -45.99 2.17 46.76
C MET A 1 -45.50 1.74 45.38
N ARG A 2 -46.45 1.58 44.46
CA ARG A 2 -46.44 0.71 43.28
C ARG A 2 -45.48 1.11 42.15
N PHE A 3 -45.10 0.09 41.39
CA PHE A 3 -44.56 0.08 40.02
C PHE A 3 -45.53 0.69 38.99
N ILE A 4 -44.96 1.33 37.96
CA ILE A 4 -45.45 1.45 36.57
C ILE A 4 -44.17 1.50 35.71
N GLY A 5 -43.86 0.69 34.70
CA GLY A 5 -44.63 -0.29 33.94
C GLY A 5 -44.58 0.05 32.44
N TRP A 6 -44.19 -0.96 31.63
CA TRP A 6 -44.37 -1.14 30.16
C TRP A 6 -43.14 -0.81 29.27
N GLY A 7 -42.68 -1.66 28.32
CA GLY A 7 -43.10 -3.00 27.91
C GLY A 7 -42.85 -3.25 26.40
N LYS A 8 -42.15 -4.36 26.09
CA LYS A 8 -42.17 -5.20 24.85
C LYS A 8 -41.71 -4.58 23.51
N THR A 9 -41.01 -5.28 22.62
CA THR A 9 -41.33 -6.63 22.11
C THR A 9 -40.10 -7.32 21.49
N MET A 10 -39.99 -8.63 21.73
CA MET A 10 -39.03 -9.57 21.13
C MET A 10 -39.54 -10.04 19.76
N ASN A 11 -38.64 -10.25 18.79
CA ASN A 11 -38.91 -11.10 17.62
C ASN A 11 -38.11 -12.39 17.76
N GLN A 12 -38.80 -13.50 18.04
CA GLN A 12 -38.35 -14.84 17.74
C GLN A 12 -39.11 -15.34 16.50
N ALA A 13 -38.40 -15.96 15.57
CA ALA A 13 -39.00 -16.88 14.61
C ALA A 13 -38.13 -18.14 14.56
N THR A 14 -38.63 -19.18 15.20
CA THR A 14 -38.21 -20.58 15.08
C THR A 14 -39.17 -21.25 14.11
N THR A 15 -38.71 -22.03 13.12
CA THR A 15 -39.38 -23.32 12.79
C THR A 15 -38.56 -24.23 11.85
N THR A 16 -38.25 -25.40 12.41
CA THR A 16 -38.41 -26.79 11.89
C THR A 16 -37.65 -27.35 10.68
N ALA A 17 -37.14 -28.55 10.97
CA ALA A 17 -36.50 -29.56 10.15
C ALA A 17 -37.46 -30.31 9.19
N GLY A 18 -36.86 -30.99 8.20
CA GLY A 18 -37.47 -32.05 7.39
C GLY A 18 -36.38 -33.01 6.87
N ILE A 19 -36.62 -34.31 7.06
CA ILE A 19 -35.70 -35.47 6.95
C ILE A 19 -36.07 -36.30 5.70
N ALA A 20 -35.10 -36.99 5.06
CA ALA A 20 -35.23 -38.33 4.43
C ALA A 20 -33.97 -38.66 3.56
N THR A 21 -33.05 -39.53 4.01
CA THR A 21 -32.87 -40.98 3.65
C THR A 21 -32.50 -41.26 2.19
N LEU A 22 -31.69 -42.24 1.77
CA LEU A 22 -30.67 -43.19 2.27
C LEU A 22 -30.37 -44.09 1.04
N ALA A 23 -29.14 -44.50 0.72
CA ALA A 23 -28.83 -45.85 0.17
C ALA A 23 -27.35 -46.04 -0.16
N LEU A 24 -26.81 -47.16 0.33
CA LEU A 24 -25.47 -47.68 0.15
C LEU A 24 -25.29 -48.39 -1.20
N LEU A 25 -24.08 -48.39 -1.75
CA LEU A 25 -23.56 -49.49 -2.56
C LEU A 25 -22.08 -49.75 -2.21
N LEU A 26 -21.80 -51.02 -1.89
CA LEU A 26 -20.47 -51.57 -1.59
C LEU A 26 -19.65 -51.74 -2.87
N GLY A 27 -18.33 -51.53 -2.77
CA GLY A 27 -17.36 -52.01 -3.75
C GLY A 27 -15.95 -52.00 -3.14
N SER A 28 -15.40 -53.19 -2.89
CA SER A 28 -14.04 -53.39 -2.37
C SER A 28 -13.01 -53.41 -3.49
N GLN A 29 -11.78 -53.03 -3.09
CA GLN A 29 -10.46 -53.52 -3.52
C GLN A 29 -9.51 -52.53 -4.21
N ILE A 30 -8.26 -52.72 -3.77
CA ILE A 30 -6.92 -52.48 -4.34
C ILE A 30 -6.25 -51.10 -4.26
N ALA A 31 -4.96 -51.22 -3.96
CA ALA A 31 -4.01 -50.23 -3.49
C ALA A 31 -3.46 -49.29 -4.57
N SER A 32 -2.70 -48.31 -4.07
CA SER A 32 -1.64 -47.53 -4.75
C SER A 32 -2.09 -46.24 -5.43
N ALA A 33 -1.89 -45.12 -4.74
CA ALA A 33 -1.06 -44.01 -5.21
C ALA A 33 -1.00 -42.97 -4.08
N PHE A 34 0.19 -42.62 -3.62
CA PHE A 34 0.38 -41.37 -2.88
C PHE A 34 0.16 -40.23 -3.88
N PRO A 35 -0.80 -39.32 -3.71
CA PRO A 35 -0.60 -37.98 -4.22
C PRO A 35 0.32 -37.28 -3.22
N THR A 36 1.61 -37.23 -3.53
CA THR A 36 2.49 -36.13 -3.13
C THR A 36 2.00 -34.85 -3.81
N GLY A 37 0.80 -34.41 -3.42
CA GLY A 37 0.29 -33.10 -3.73
C GLY A 37 0.65 -32.23 -2.55
N SER A 38 1.86 -31.68 -2.56
CA SER A 38 2.15 -30.45 -1.83
C SER A 38 1.18 -29.41 -2.37
N GLY A 39 0.00 -29.33 -1.76
CA GLY A 39 -0.87 -28.18 -1.90
C GLY A 39 -0.03 -27.01 -1.39
N ALA A 40 0.54 -26.25 -2.32
CA ALA A 40 0.98 -24.91 -2.01
C ALA A 40 -0.26 -24.23 -1.45
N ASP A 41 -0.22 -23.88 -0.17
CA ASP A 41 -1.16 -22.92 0.38
C ASP A 41 -1.27 -21.76 -0.63
N PRO A 42 -2.49 -21.30 -0.97
CA PRO A 42 -2.61 -20.11 -1.79
C PRO A 42 -1.79 -19.03 -1.09
N ALA A 43 -0.77 -18.52 -1.79
CA ALA A 43 0.04 -17.42 -1.29
C ALA A 43 -0.93 -16.34 -0.77
N PRO A 44 -0.71 -15.81 0.45
CA PRO A 44 -1.59 -14.80 1.00
C PRO A 44 -1.80 -13.73 -0.07
N ALA A 45 -3.06 -13.41 -0.37
CA ALA A 45 -3.41 -12.44 -1.39
C ALA A 45 -2.58 -11.18 -1.14
N GLN A 46 -1.55 -10.97 -1.97
CA GLN A 46 -0.68 -9.83 -1.80
C GLN A 46 -1.52 -8.61 -2.17
N ASN A 47 -1.72 -7.71 -1.20
CA ASN A 47 -2.30 -6.42 -1.50
C ASN A 47 -1.38 -5.74 -2.53
N THR A 48 -1.83 -5.68 -3.77
CA THR A 48 -1.14 -4.94 -4.83
C THR A 48 -1.21 -3.46 -4.50
N VAL A 49 -0.09 -2.76 -4.56
CA VAL A 49 0.01 -1.32 -4.28
C VAL A 49 0.28 -0.54 -5.56
N ALA A 50 -0.10 0.75 -5.60
CA ALA A 50 0.30 1.62 -6.70
C ALA A 50 1.54 2.46 -6.31
N ILE A 51 2.39 2.75 -7.30
CA ILE A 51 3.50 3.68 -7.10
C ILE A 51 2.93 5.06 -6.79
N GLY A 52 3.52 5.73 -5.80
CA GLY A 52 3.08 7.03 -5.33
C GLY A 52 2.11 6.96 -4.16
N ASP A 53 1.33 5.88 -4.01
CA ASP A 53 0.39 5.75 -2.89
C ASP A 53 1.11 5.86 -1.54
N TYR A 54 0.47 6.53 -0.57
CA TYR A 54 0.95 6.56 0.79
C TYR A 54 0.93 5.17 1.43
N CYS A 55 2.00 4.82 2.13
CA CYS A 55 2.07 3.61 2.91
C CYS A 55 1.93 3.93 4.41
N SER A 56 0.91 3.36 5.04
CA SER A 56 0.66 3.50 6.47
C SER A 56 1.53 2.54 7.26
N SER A 57 2.74 2.96 7.62
CA SER A 57 3.46 2.31 8.73
C SER A 57 3.56 3.31 9.88
N THR A 58 2.63 3.22 10.82
CA THR A 58 2.64 4.04 12.06
C THR A 58 3.96 3.88 12.83
N TYR A 59 4.67 2.79 12.58
CA TYR A 59 6.09 2.59 12.81
C TYR A 59 6.50 1.64 11.68
N ALA A 60 7.36 2.03 10.73
CA ALA A 60 8.06 1.05 9.88
C ALA A 60 9.36 0.68 10.58
N PRO A 61 9.37 -0.31 11.48
CA PRO A 61 10.61 -0.99 11.80
C PRO A 61 10.93 -1.86 10.57
N GLU A 62 12.07 -1.59 9.95
CA GLU A 62 12.56 -2.31 8.76
C GLU A 62 11.70 -2.09 7.50
N GLN A 63 12.39 -1.66 6.45
CA GLN A 63 11.92 -1.47 5.09
C GLN A 63 10.74 -2.38 4.70
N THR A 64 9.56 -1.80 4.46
CA THR A 64 8.40 -2.56 3.96
C THR A 64 8.48 -2.68 2.44
N VAL A 65 8.28 -3.90 1.92
CA VAL A 65 8.33 -4.21 0.48
C VAL A 65 6.97 -4.75 0.03
N ALA A 66 6.53 -4.35 -1.16
CA ALA A 66 5.30 -4.84 -1.79
C ALA A 66 5.49 -5.05 -3.29
N GLN A 67 4.46 -5.56 -3.95
CA GLN A 67 4.41 -5.74 -5.40
C GLN A 67 3.28 -4.87 -5.99
N THR A 68 3.53 -4.26 -7.14
CA THR A 68 2.49 -3.61 -7.93
C THR A 68 1.65 -4.66 -8.68
N ALA A 69 0.54 -4.23 -9.30
CA ALA A 69 -0.28 -5.11 -10.15
C ALA A 69 0.50 -5.72 -11.31
N ASP A 70 1.55 -5.05 -11.78
CA ASP A 70 2.43 -5.51 -12.87
C ASP A 70 3.58 -6.40 -12.37
N GLY A 71 3.64 -6.71 -11.07
CA GLY A 71 4.69 -7.54 -10.47
C GLY A 71 6.02 -6.81 -10.24
N GLN A 72 6.01 -5.47 -10.25
CA GLN A 72 7.18 -4.66 -9.89
C GLN A 72 7.31 -4.52 -8.38
N THR A 73 8.49 -4.85 -7.84
CA THR A 73 8.84 -4.62 -6.43
C THR A 73 8.90 -3.13 -6.13
N VAL A 74 8.24 -2.71 -5.05
CA VAL A 74 8.28 -1.35 -4.54
C VAL A 74 8.53 -1.34 -3.03
N TYR A 75 9.06 -0.21 -2.56
CA TYR A 75 9.52 0.01 -1.21
C TYR A 75 8.71 1.14 -0.57
N CYS A 76 8.33 0.99 0.69
CA CYS A 76 7.73 2.07 1.46
C CYS A 76 8.86 2.99 1.94
N VAL A 77 9.08 4.09 1.21
CA VAL A 77 10.20 5.01 1.46
C VAL A 77 9.71 6.33 2.03
N GLN A 78 10.50 6.90 2.94
CA GLN A 78 10.22 8.20 3.54
C GLN A 78 10.49 9.33 2.54
N VAL A 79 9.62 10.33 2.49
CA VAL A 79 9.92 11.62 1.86
C VAL A 79 10.82 12.44 2.79
N LYS A 80 12.00 12.83 2.32
CA LYS A 80 13.01 13.60 3.05
C LYS A 80 12.37 14.81 3.73
N ARG A 81 12.75 15.03 4.99
CA ARG A 81 12.30 16.15 5.85
C ARG A 81 10.80 16.15 6.17
N THR A 82 10.12 15.01 5.97
CA THR A 82 8.74 14.80 6.39
C THR A 82 8.62 13.46 7.12
N ASP A 83 7.46 13.18 7.71
CA ASP A 83 7.07 11.86 8.23
C ASP A 83 6.24 11.05 7.22
N ALA A 84 5.99 11.59 6.03
CA ALA A 84 5.26 10.90 4.97
C ALA A 84 6.08 9.76 4.36
N HIS A 85 5.43 8.63 4.10
CA HIS A 85 6.00 7.48 3.42
C HIS A 85 5.15 7.08 2.23
N VAL A 86 5.78 6.78 1.11
CA VAL A 86 5.12 6.43 -0.16
C VAL A 86 5.75 5.19 -0.78
N TRP A 87 4.95 4.44 -1.55
CA TRP A 87 5.45 3.33 -2.34
C TRP A 87 6.27 3.82 -3.52
N TRP A 88 7.53 3.40 -3.60
CA TRP A 88 8.45 3.82 -4.65
C TRP A 88 9.30 2.66 -5.20
N PRO A 89 9.69 2.68 -6.49
CA PRO A 89 10.54 1.64 -7.08
C PRO A 89 11.96 1.51 -6.53
N VAL A 90 12.46 2.56 -5.87
CA VAL A 90 13.83 2.64 -5.38
C VAL A 90 13.81 2.79 -3.87
N ASP A 91 14.64 2.01 -3.19
CA ASP A 91 14.84 2.08 -1.75
C ASP A 91 15.72 3.27 -1.33
N GLU A 92 15.29 4.47 -1.69
CA GLU A 92 15.92 5.72 -1.25
C GLU A 92 14.84 6.69 -0.80
N LYS A 93 15.16 7.51 0.22
CA LYS A 93 14.29 8.61 0.62
C LYS A 93 14.08 9.59 -0.52
N LEU A 94 12.83 9.96 -0.79
CA LEU A 94 12.50 10.87 -1.87
C LEU A 94 12.75 12.33 -1.47
N PRO A 95 13.32 13.16 -2.35
CA PRO A 95 13.48 14.59 -2.04
C PRO A 95 12.15 15.35 -2.04
N VAL A 96 11.14 14.84 -2.78
CA VAL A 96 9.84 15.45 -3.01
C VAL A 96 8.75 14.39 -2.82
N ASP A 97 7.62 14.78 -2.22
CA ASP A 97 6.42 13.92 -2.19
C ASP A 97 5.79 13.91 -3.60
N PRO A 98 5.61 12.73 -4.23
CA PRO A 98 5.09 12.63 -5.59
C PRO A 98 3.67 13.18 -5.77
N HIS A 99 2.90 13.36 -4.70
CA HIS A 99 1.58 14.01 -4.76
C HIS A 99 1.66 15.53 -4.92
N PHE A 100 2.83 16.12 -4.68
CA PHE A 100 3.06 17.56 -4.80
C PHE A 100 4.01 17.84 -5.95
N ALA A 101 3.47 18.54 -6.95
CA ALA A 101 4.23 19.07 -8.06
C ALA A 101 5.35 19.99 -7.58
N VAL A 102 6.53 19.86 -8.17
CA VAL A 102 7.56 20.89 -8.11
C VAL A 102 7.97 21.29 -9.53
N MET A 103 8.28 22.57 -9.70
CA MET A 103 8.68 23.18 -10.96
C MET A 103 10.01 23.92 -10.81
N PRO A 104 10.73 24.17 -11.91
CA PRO A 104 11.88 25.07 -11.88
C PRO A 104 11.52 26.44 -11.30
N GLY A 105 12.31 26.91 -10.33
CA GLY A 105 12.09 28.15 -9.60
C GLY A 105 11.41 27.97 -8.24
N ASP A 106 10.81 26.81 -7.96
CA ASP A 106 10.27 26.50 -6.65
C ASP A 106 11.40 26.29 -5.63
N ASP A 107 11.14 26.65 -4.38
CA ASP A 107 12.07 26.42 -3.28
C ASP A 107 12.32 24.92 -3.08
N CYS A 108 13.56 24.59 -2.76
CA CYS A 108 13.97 23.23 -2.46
C CYS A 108 14.84 23.19 -1.20
N LEU A 109 14.89 22.03 -0.56
CA LEU A 109 15.41 21.92 0.81
C LEU A 109 16.72 21.13 0.91
N GLY A 110 17.23 20.55 -0.18
CA GLY A 110 18.45 19.76 -0.16
C GLY A 110 19.32 20.01 -1.39
N GLU A 111 20.40 20.76 -1.19
CA GLU A 111 21.38 21.04 -2.25
C GLU A 111 21.91 19.75 -2.89
N GLY A 112 21.90 19.69 -4.23
CA GLY A 112 22.32 18.54 -5.02
C GLY A 112 21.25 17.46 -5.22
N GLU A 113 20.07 17.58 -4.60
CA GLU A 113 18.97 16.65 -4.86
C GLU A 113 18.49 16.73 -6.32
N GLN A 114 17.98 15.62 -6.84
CA GLN A 114 17.48 15.49 -8.21
C GLN A 114 16.04 15.01 -8.20
N TRP A 115 15.24 15.53 -9.12
CA TRP A 115 13.84 15.13 -9.30
C TRP A 115 13.42 15.26 -10.76
N ILE A 116 12.22 14.81 -11.08
CA ILE A 116 11.58 14.99 -12.39
C ILE A 116 10.36 15.88 -12.20
N ASP A 117 10.30 17.01 -12.90
CA ASP A 117 9.13 17.89 -12.83
C ASP A 117 7.88 17.26 -13.48
N GLN A 118 6.73 17.91 -13.36
CA GLN A 118 5.48 17.40 -13.94
C GLN A 118 5.51 17.29 -15.47
N GLN A 119 6.45 17.95 -16.14
CA GLN A 119 6.65 17.88 -17.59
C GLN A 119 7.62 16.76 -17.99
N GLY A 120 8.10 15.94 -17.04
CA GLY A 120 9.06 14.87 -17.30
C GLY A 120 10.50 15.36 -17.46
N ARG A 121 10.81 16.60 -17.05
CA ARG A 121 12.15 17.19 -17.21
C ARG A 121 12.97 16.98 -15.94
N PRO A 122 14.25 16.60 -16.07
CA PRO A 122 15.13 16.50 -14.91
C PRO A 122 15.43 17.88 -14.33
N ILE A 123 15.21 17.99 -13.02
CA ILE A 123 15.51 19.18 -12.23
C ILE A 123 16.48 18.81 -11.09
N HIS A 124 17.27 19.79 -10.65
CA HIS A 124 18.20 19.64 -9.55
C HIS A 124 18.07 20.82 -8.58
N CYS A 125 18.19 20.55 -7.29
CA CYS A 125 18.13 21.57 -6.26
C CYS A 125 19.50 22.23 -6.10
N ASN A 126 19.60 23.53 -6.37
CA ASN A 126 20.87 24.25 -6.32
C ASN A 126 20.68 25.70 -5.86
N LYS A 127 21.75 26.31 -5.36
CA LYS A 127 21.74 27.74 -5.02
C LYS A 127 21.58 28.56 -6.29
N THR A 128 20.65 29.49 -6.26
CA THR A 128 20.52 30.50 -7.30
C THR A 128 21.76 31.39 -7.26
N GLN A 129 22.46 31.50 -8.37
CA GLN A 129 23.71 32.29 -8.45
C GLN A 129 23.44 33.80 -8.57
N ASN A 130 22.33 34.18 -9.24
CA ASN A 130 22.05 35.56 -9.63
C ASN A 130 20.57 35.93 -9.45
N GLY A 131 20.28 37.23 -9.41
CA GLY A 131 18.90 37.75 -9.38
C GLY A 131 18.29 37.84 -7.98
N ARG A 132 16.97 38.01 -7.93
CA ARG A 132 16.23 38.29 -6.68
C ARG A 132 16.31 37.17 -5.63
N LEU A 133 16.58 35.94 -6.06
CA LEU A 133 16.65 34.75 -5.20
C LEU A 133 18.10 34.28 -4.97
N ALA A 134 19.11 35.12 -5.26
CA ALA A 134 20.51 34.75 -5.09
C ALA A 134 20.80 34.21 -3.68
N GLY A 135 21.45 33.05 -3.60
CA GLY A 135 21.72 32.33 -2.36
C GLY A 135 20.62 31.36 -1.92
N ASN A 136 19.39 31.49 -2.42
CA ASN A 136 18.31 30.55 -2.09
C ASN A 136 18.46 29.25 -2.89
N LEU A 137 18.12 28.13 -2.24
CA LEU A 137 18.01 26.83 -2.88
C LEU A 137 16.69 26.74 -3.64
N VAL A 138 16.78 26.56 -4.95
CA VAL A 138 15.62 26.37 -5.82
C VAL A 138 15.83 25.19 -6.76
N TRP A 139 14.74 24.59 -7.20
CA TRP A 139 14.76 23.60 -8.29
C TRP A 139 15.15 24.29 -9.59
N GLN A 140 16.13 23.75 -10.31
CA GLN A 140 16.64 24.28 -11.57
C GLN A 140 16.65 23.19 -12.63
N LEU A 141 16.38 23.56 -13.89
CA LEU A 141 16.51 22.63 -15.01
C LEU A 141 17.95 22.11 -15.10
N ARG A 142 18.10 20.81 -15.32
CA ARG A 142 19.38 20.24 -15.68
C ARG A 142 19.61 20.47 -17.18
N HIS A 143 20.66 21.21 -17.52
CA HIS A 143 21.09 21.43 -18.91
C HIS A 143 22.03 20.32 -19.38
#